data_AF-A0A800BW49-F1
#
_entry.id   AF-A0A800BW49-F1
#
_cell.length_a   1.000
_cell.length_b   1.000
_cell.length_c   1.000
_cell.angle_alpha   90.00
_cell.angle_beta   90.00
_cell.angle_gamma   90.00
#
_symmetry.space_group_name_H-M   'P 1'
#
loop_
_entity.id
_entity.type
_entity.pdbx_description
1 polymer ?
#
loop_
_entity_poly.entity_id
_entity_poly.type
_entity_poly.pdbx_seq_one_letter_code
_entity_poly.pdbx_strand_id
1 'polypeptide(L)'
;MSSPPKHLCLACRRGMAETEQLLQVGLAEYDRLSVDEQGQFAQLVKQDDATLLVWLMHPHKAPESLRPLIGKIRRHARSHKE
;
A
#
# COMPACT_ATOMS: atom_id res chain seq x y z
N MET A 1 5.77 -7.92 17.52
CA MET A 1 5.74 -8.03 16.05
C MET A 1 4.35 -8.52 15.70
N SER A 2 3.54 -7.64 15.14
CA SER A 2 2.15 -7.91 14.77
C SER A 2 2.13 -8.17 13.28
N SER A 3 2.01 -9.44 12.89
CA SER A 3 1.83 -9.82 11.49
C SER A 3 0.60 -9.10 10.91
N PRO A 4 0.61 -8.76 9.60
CA PRO A 4 -0.55 -8.16 8.98
C PRO A 4 -1.79 -9.07 9.16
N PRO A 5 -2.96 -8.51 9.50
CA PRO A 5 -4.19 -9.27 9.58
C PRO A 5 -4.48 -10.03 8.28
N LYS A 6 -4.99 -11.26 8.39
CA LYS A 6 -5.28 -12.13 7.22
C LYS A 6 -6.17 -11.44 6.17
N HIS A 7 -7.12 -10.61 6.60
CA HIS A 7 -8.01 -9.88 5.70
C HIS A 7 -7.27 -8.83 4.85
N LEU A 8 -6.21 -8.20 5.39
CA LEU A 8 -5.36 -7.29 4.61
C LEU A 8 -4.52 -8.06 3.59
N CYS A 9 -3.99 -9.23 3.96
CA CYS A 9 -3.27 -10.08 3.02
C CYS A 9 -4.15 -10.48 1.82
N LEU A 10 -5.41 -10.81 2.08
CA LEU A 10 -6.39 -11.11 1.02
C LEU A 10 -6.74 -9.88 0.19
N ALA A 11 -6.96 -8.72 0.83
CA ALA A 11 -7.28 -7.46 0.15
C ALA A 11 -6.13 -6.92 -0.73
N CYS A 12 -4.90 -7.37 -0.49
CA CYS A 12 -3.74 -7.05 -1.33
C CYS A 12 -3.63 -7.93 -2.59
N ARG A 13 -4.44 -8.99 -2.72
CA ARG A 13 -4.50 -9.80 -3.95
C ARG A 13 -5.36 -9.08 -4.97
N ARG A 14 -4.82 -8.80 -6.15
CA ARG A 14 -5.41 -7.88 -7.13
C ARG A 14 -5.31 -8.41 -8.55
N GLY A 15 -6.27 -8.01 -9.38
CA GLY A 15 -6.27 -8.37 -10.80
C GLY A 15 -5.22 -7.61 -11.61
N MET A 16 -4.78 -6.45 -11.13
CA MET A 16 -3.72 -5.66 -11.75
C MET A 16 -2.36 -5.90 -11.08
N ALA A 17 -1.42 -6.47 -11.83
CA ALA A 17 -0.11 -6.87 -11.33
C ALA A 17 0.70 -5.71 -10.71
N GLU A 18 0.67 -4.52 -11.32
CA GLU A 18 1.39 -3.34 -10.82
C GLU A 18 0.87 -2.89 -9.46
N THR A 19 -0.45 -2.85 -9.30
CA THR A 19 -1.12 -2.53 -8.04
C THR A 19 -0.85 -3.61 -7.00
N GLU A 20 -0.99 -4.89 -7.37
CA GLU A 20 -0.70 -6.02 -6.50
C GLU A 20 0.73 -5.93 -5.96
N GLN A 21 1.73 -5.77 -6.82
CA GLN A 21 3.13 -5.71 -6.44
C GLN A 21 3.42 -4.60 -5.43
N LEU A 22 2.84 -3.40 -5.64
CA LEU A 22 3.01 -2.28 -4.71
C LEU A 22 2.34 -2.54 -3.36
N LEU A 23 1.14 -3.14 -3.35
CA LEU A 23 0.48 -3.52 -2.11
C LEU A 23 1.23 -4.61 -1.36
N GLN A 24 1.82 -5.59 -2.06
CA GLN A 24 2.65 -6.63 -1.45
C GLN A 24 3.90 -6.04 -0.77
N VAL A 25 4.52 -5.01 -1.36
CA VAL A 25 5.62 -4.28 -0.69
C VAL A 25 5.13 -3.61 0.59
N GLY A 26 3.97 -2.95 0.55
CA GLY A 26 3.37 -2.36 1.75
C GLY A 26 3.03 -3.39 2.82
N LEU A 27 2.60 -4.59 2.42
CA LEU A 27 2.30 -5.71 3.31
C LEU A 27 3.58 -6.27 3.96
N ALA A 28 4.67 -6.39 3.19
CA ALA A 28 5.97 -6.82 3.70
C ALA A 28 6.54 -5.86 4.75
N GLU A 29 6.31 -4.56 4.57
CA GLU A 29 6.76 -3.52 5.51
C GLU A 29 5.73 -3.23 6.62
N TYR A 30 4.61 -3.95 6.68
CA TYR A 30 3.48 -3.64 7.59
C TYR A 30 3.89 -3.58 9.07
N ASP A 31 4.75 -4.49 9.52
CA ASP A 31 5.24 -4.53 10.92
C ASP A 31 6.14 -3.33 11.26
N ARG A 32 6.69 -2.65 10.25
CA ARG A 32 7.51 -1.44 10.37
C ARG A 32 6.70 -0.15 10.23
N LEU A 33 5.40 -0.25 9.93
CA LEU A 33 4.48 0.89 9.91
C LEU A 33 4.06 1.23 11.34
N SER A 34 3.96 2.53 11.63
CA SER A 34 3.31 3.03 12.84
C SER A 34 1.82 2.64 12.88
N VAL A 35 1.20 2.69 14.05
CA VAL A 35 -0.24 2.36 14.22
C VAL A 35 -1.13 3.21 13.31
N ASP A 36 -0.81 4.49 13.13
CA ASP A 36 -1.53 5.38 12.22
C ASP A 36 -1.35 4.94 10.75
N GLU A 37 -0.12 4.65 10.32
CA GLU A 37 0.18 4.16 8.97
C GLU A 37 -0.48 2.79 8.70
N GLN A 38 -0.58 1.91 9.70
CA GLN A 38 -1.30 0.64 9.58
C GLN A 38 -2.80 0.88 9.35
N GLY A 39 -3.40 1.84 10.06
CA GLY A 39 -4.77 2.28 9.85
C GLY A 39 -4.97 2.87 8.45
N GLN A 40 -4.05 3.72 8.00
CA GLN A 40 -4.04 4.27 6.65
C GLN A 40 -3.90 3.18 5.58
N PHE A 41 -3.05 2.16 5.80
CA PHE A 41 -2.89 1.02 4.90
C PHE A 41 -4.18 0.21 4.81
N ALA A 42 -4.86 -0.02 5.93
CA ALA A 42 -6.16 -0.66 5.97
C ALA A 42 -7.24 0.15 5.22
N GLN A 43 -7.14 1.48 5.17
CA GLN A 43 -8.02 2.32 4.34
C GLN A 43 -7.66 2.26 2.85
N LEU A 44 -6.36 2.23 2.55
CA LEU A 44 -5.84 2.14 1.19
C LEU A 44 -6.32 0.86 0.50
N VAL A 45 -6.17 -0.31 1.14
CA VAL A 45 -6.55 -1.60 0.54
C VAL A 45 -8.07 -1.79 0.38
N LYS A 46 -8.92 -0.88 0.87
CA LYS A 46 -10.36 -0.91 0.62
C LYS A 46 -10.76 -0.28 -0.72
N GLN A 47 -9.85 0.45 -1.35
CA GLN A 47 -10.12 1.10 -2.63
C GLN A 47 -10.12 0.08 -3.77
N ASP A 48 -10.79 0.43 -4.86
CA ASP A 48 -10.79 -0.36 -6.09
C ASP A 48 -9.46 -0.20 -6.85
N ASP A 49 -9.19 -1.13 -7.75
CA ASP A 49 -7.95 -1.19 -8.53
C ASP A 49 -7.69 0.06 -9.39
N ALA A 50 -8.72 0.67 -9.98
CA ALA A 50 -8.56 1.87 -10.79
C ALA A 50 -8.14 3.07 -9.94
N THR A 51 -8.80 3.26 -8.79
CA THR A 51 -8.43 4.30 -7.81
C THR A 51 -7.01 4.10 -7.30
N LEU A 52 -6.68 2.87 -6.89
CA LEU A 52 -5.34 2.52 -6.40
C LEU A 52 -4.27 2.78 -7.45
N LEU A 53 -4.48 2.35 -8.69
CA LEU A 53 -3.52 2.57 -9.77
C LEU A 53 -3.26 4.07 -9.96
N VAL A 54 -4.31 4.89 -10.02
CA VAL A 54 -4.18 6.35 -10.16
C VAL A 54 -3.38 6.94 -9.01
N TRP A 55 -3.65 6.56 -7.77
CA TRP A 55 -2.96 7.11 -6.60
C TRP A 55 -1.51 6.62 -6.48
N LEU A 56 -1.25 5.36 -6.83
CA LEU A 56 0.09 4.77 -6.83
C LEU A 56 0.97 5.36 -7.94
N MET A 57 0.40 5.69 -9.11
CA MET A 57 1.12 6.39 -10.18
C MET A 57 1.26 7.89 -9.91
N HIS A 58 0.21 8.51 -9.38
CA HIS A 58 0.11 9.95 -9.12
C HIS A 58 -0.27 10.24 -7.66
N PRO A 59 0.69 10.19 -6.71
CA PRO A 59 0.38 10.34 -5.28
C PRO A 59 -0.26 11.67 -4.90
N HIS A 60 -0.07 12.73 -5.70
CA HIS A 60 -0.72 14.01 -5.46
C HIS A 60 -2.26 13.94 -5.64
N LYS A 61 -2.77 12.92 -6.35
CA LYS A 61 -4.21 12.66 -6.50
C LYS A 61 -4.82 11.87 -5.34
N ALA A 62 -3.98 11.29 -4.46
CA ALA A 62 -4.46 10.60 -3.27
C ALA A 62 -4.89 11.60 -2.19
N PRO A 63 -5.79 11.21 -1.27
CA PRO A 63 -6.09 11.98 -0.06
C PRO A 63 -4.83 12.33 0.71
N GLU A 64 -4.76 13.54 1.29
CA GLU A 64 -3.56 14.07 1.95
C GLU A 64 -3.03 13.15 3.05
N SER A 65 -3.92 12.48 3.78
CA SER A 65 -3.59 11.50 4.81
C SER A 65 -2.88 10.26 4.26
N LEU A 66 -3.16 9.83 3.02
CA LEU A 66 -2.59 8.63 2.42
C LEU A 66 -1.31 8.92 1.61
N ARG A 67 -1.06 10.17 1.22
CA ARG A 67 0.12 10.55 0.40
C ARG A 67 1.45 10.13 1.03
N PRO A 68 1.70 10.32 2.34
CA PRO A 68 2.97 9.94 2.96
C PRO A 68 3.21 8.43 2.89
N LEU A 69 2.17 7.63 3.20
CA LEU A 69 2.22 6.18 3.14
C LEU A 69 2.45 5.67 1.71
N ILE A 70 1.70 6.18 0.73
CA ILE A 70 1.88 5.82 -0.68
C ILE A 70 3.32 6.16 -1.13
N GLY A 71 3.83 7.32 -0.74
CA GLY A 71 5.21 7.71 -1.01
C GLY A 71 6.23 6.73 -0.42
N LYS A 72 6.00 6.24 0.80
CA LYS A 72 6.85 5.25 1.47
C LYS A 72 6.83 3.91 0.73
N ILE A 73 5.65 3.36 0.43
CA ILE A 73 5.49 2.10 -0.32
C ILE A 73 6.23 2.16 -1.66
N ARG A 74 6.07 3.26 -2.41
CA ARG A 74 6.76 3.45 -3.70
C ARG A 74 8.27 3.54 -3.56
N ARG A 75 8.80 4.15 -2.49
CA ARG A 75 10.24 4.20 -2.23
C ARG A 75 10.78 2.79 -1.99
N HIS A 76 10.14 2.02 -1.11
CA HIS A 76 10.54 0.63 -0.84
C HIS A 76 10.46 -0.25 -2.09
N ALA A 77 9.43 -0.08 -2.92
CA ALA A 77 9.28 -0.84 -4.15
C ALA A 77 10.37 -0.55 -5.19
N ARG A 78 10.95 0.66 -5.19
CA ARG A 78 12.10 1.00 -6.03
C ARG A 78 13.39 0.38 -5.52
N SER A 79 13.61 0.40 -4.20
CA SER A 79 14.80 -0.20 -3.58
C SER A 79 14.85 -1.74 -3.66
N HIS A 80 13.71 -2.40 -3.87
CA HIS A 80 13.62 -3.85 -4.08
C HIS A 80 13.82 -4.29 -5.54
N LYS A 81 14.05 -3.37 -6.47
CA LYS A 81 14.21 -3.63 -7.91
C LYS A 81 15.68 -3.67 -8.36
N GLU A 82 16.62 -3.60 -7.42
CA GLU A 82 18.08 -3.66 -7.63
C GLU A 82 18.67 -4.97 -7.12
#